data_AF-A0A2K5JZM0-F1
#
_entry.id   AF-A0A2K5JZM0-F1
#
_cell.length_a   1.000
_cell.length_b   1.000
_cell.length_c   1.000
_cell.angle_alpha   90.00
_cell.angle_beta   90.00
_cell.angle_gamma   90.00
#
_symmetry.space_group_name_H-M   'P 1'
#
loop_
_entity.id
_entity.type
_entity.pdbx_description
1 polymer ?
#
loop_
_entity_poly.entity_id
_entity_poly.type
_entity_poly.pdbx_seq_one_letter_code
_entity_poly.pdbx_strand_id
1 'polypeptide(L)'
;TSPPTMASPTLSPDSSSQEALSAPTCSPTSDSENLSPDELELLAKLEEQNRLLEADSKSMRSMNGSRRNSGSSLVSSSSASSNLSHLEEDTWILWGRIANEWEEWRRRKEKLLKELIRKGIPHHFRAIVWQLLCSATDMPVKNQYSELLKMSSPCEKLIRRDIARTYPEHEFFKGQDSLGQEVLFNVMKAYSLVDREVGYCQGSAFIVGLLLMQMPEEEAFCVFVRLMQEYRLRELFKPSMAELGLCIYQFEYMLQEQLPDLNTHFRSQSFHTSMYASSWFLTLFLTTFPLPVATRVFDIFMYEGLEIVFRVGLALLQVNQAELMQLDMEGMSQYFQRVIPHQFDSCPDKLVLKAYQVKYNPKKMKRLEKEYAAMKSKEMEEQIEIKRLRTENRLLKQRIETLEKGQVTRAQEAEENYVIKRELAVVRQQCSSAAEDLQKAQSTIRQLQEQQVGHLG
;
A
#
# COMPACT_ATOMS: atom_id res chain seq x y z
N THR A 1 -81.35 2.70 21.60
CA THR A 1 -81.83 2.01 22.82
C THR A 1 -81.11 0.68 22.90
N SER A 2 -80.51 0.37 24.06
CA SER A 2 -79.65 -0.78 24.43
C SER A 2 -80.16 -2.17 23.94
N PRO A 3 -79.46 -3.34 24.05
CA PRO A 3 -78.40 -3.73 25.01
C PRO A 3 -77.38 -4.83 24.45
N PRO A 4 -76.87 -5.86 25.18
CA PRO A 4 -75.88 -5.91 26.28
C PRO A 4 -74.75 -7.01 26.17
N THR A 5 -73.87 -7.09 27.20
CA THR A 5 -73.20 -8.30 27.82
C THR A 5 -72.09 -9.05 27.02
N MET A 6 -71.07 -9.76 27.55
CA MET A 6 -70.64 -10.37 28.84
C MET A 6 -69.12 -10.75 28.71
N ALA A 7 -68.24 -10.61 29.72
CA ALA A 7 -67.71 -11.63 30.65
C ALA A 7 -66.17 -11.86 30.54
N SER A 8 -65.51 -12.02 31.70
CA SER A 8 -64.07 -12.23 31.98
C SER A 8 -63.68 -13.74 31.96
N PRO A 9 -62.60 -14.23 32.62
CA PRO A 9 -61.13 -14.04 32.54
C PRO A 9 -60.38 -15.39 32.29
N THR A 10 -59.03 -15.46 32.16
CA THR A 10 -58.12 -16.42 32.87
C THR A 10 -56.65 -16.47 32.38
N LEU A 11 -55.73 -16.54 33.36
CA LEU A 11 -54.50 -17.37 33.51
C LEU A 11 -53.26 -17.18 32.60
N SER A 12 -52.15 -16.79 33.23
CA SER A 12 -50.74 -17.11 32.89
C SER A 12 -50.46 -18.62 33.14
N PRO A 13 -49.35 -19.25 32.65
CA PRO A 13 -47.98 -18.97 33.15
C PRO A 13 -46.80 -19.20 32.16
N ASP A 14 -45.64 -18.70 32.58
CA ASP A 14 -44.24 -19.18 32.43
C ASP A 14 -43.88 -20.23 31.36
N SER A 15 -42.83 -19.95 30.58
CA SER A 15 -41.55 -20.68 30.73
C SER A 15 -40.42 -20.06 29.90
N SER A 16 -39.35 -19.78 30.63
CA SER A 16 -37.98 -19.59 30.18
C SER A 16 -37.41 -20.81 29.44
N SER A 17 -36.71 -20.59 28.33
CA SER A 17 -35.64 -21.47 27.85
C SER A 17 -34.61 -20.68 27.04
N GLN A 18 -33.36 -20.74 27.49
CA GLN A 18 -32.16 -20.33 26.77
C GLN A 18 -31.90 -21.29 25.60
N GLU A 19 -31.43 -20.78 24.46
CA GLU A 19 -30.60 -21.49 23.47
C GLU A 19 -29.88 -20.41 22.64
N ALA A 20 -28.60 -20.14 22.91
CA ALA A 20 -27.42 -20.82 22.38
C ALA A 20 -27.06 -20.41 20.94
N LEU A 21 -25.97 -19.64 20.87
CA LEU A 21 -25.06 -19.41 19.75
C LEU A 21 -25.26 -20.29 18.51
N SER A 22 -25.51 -19.64 17.37
CA SER A 22 -25.28 -20.23 16.06
C SER A 22 -24.68 -19.17 15.13
N ALA A 23 -23.38 -19.30 14.86
CA ALA A 23 -22.68 -18.51 13.86
C ALA A 23 -23.20 -18.86 12.46
N PRO A 24 -23.48 -17.90 11.57
CA PRO A 24 -23.74 -18.23 10.19
C PRO A 24 -22.39 -18.49 9.50
N THR A 25 -22.13 -19.77 9.21
CA THR A 25 -21.15 -20.22 8.24
C THR A 25 -21.40 -19.52 6.91
N CYS A 26 -20.41 -18.73 6.48
CA CYS A 26 -20.45 -18.03 5.20
C CYS A 26 -20.23 -19.04 4.07
N SER A 27 -21.27 -19.31 3.29
CA SER A 27 -21.15 -19.96 1.98
C SER A 27 -20.34 -19.04 1.05
N PRO A 28 -19.40 -19.55 0.24
CA PRO A 28 -18.70 -18.72 -0.72
C PRO A 28 -19.65 -18.37 -1.86
N THR A 29 -19.95 -17.07 -2.02
CA THR A 29 -20.70 -16.55 -3.16
C THR A 29 -19.82 -16.56 -4.41
N SER A 30 -20.42 -17.06 -5.48
CA SER A 30 -19.87 -17.49 -6.75
C SER A 30 -19.39 -16.35 -7.66
N ASP A 31 -18.36 -15.59 -7.26
CA ASP A 31 -17.74 -14.55 -8.13
C ASP A 31 -16.19 -14.57 -8.08
N SER A 32 -15.57 -15.69 -7.68
CA SER A 32 -14.09 -15.85 -7.65
C SER A 32 -13.49 -16.56 -8.86
N GLU A 33 -14.29 -16.90 -9.87
CA GLU A 33 -13.80 -17.57 -11.07
C GLU A 33 -13.68 -16.58 -12.22
N ASN A 34 -12.56 -15.84 -12.27
CA ASN A 34 -11.88 -15.33 -13.49
C ASN A 34 -10.81 -14.27 -13.14
N LEU A 35 -9.99 -14.51 -12.11
CA LEU A 35 -8.80 -13.70 -11.87
C LEU A 35 -7.60 -14.38 -12.54
N SER A 36 -6.86 -13.63 -13.34
CA SER A 36 -5.61 -14.12 -13.94
C SER A 36 -4.59 -14.48 -12.85
N PRO A 37 -3.64 -15.39 -13.12
CA PRO A 37 -2.60 -15.76 -12.16
C PRO A 37 -1.80 -14.56 -11.61
N ASP A 38 -1.63 -13.52 -12.43
CA ASP A 38 -0.95 -12.28 -12.06
C ASP A 38 -1.79 -11.42 -11.08
N GLU A 39 -3.12 -11.42 -11.21
CA GLU A 39 -4.03 -10.72 -10.30
C GLU A 39 -4.13 -11.40 -8.94
N LEU A 40 -4.09 -12.74 -8.91
CA LEU A 40 -4.02 -13.53 -7.69
C LEU A 40 -2.70 -13.31 -6.94
N GLU A 41 -1.57 -13.21 -7.66
CA GLU A 41 -0.28 -12.90 -7.05
C GLU A 41 -0.23 -11.46 -6.51
N LEU A 42 -0.86 -10.51 -7.22
CA LEU A 42 -0.97 -9.13 -6.76
C LEU A 42 -1.85 -9.01 -5.51
N LEU A 43 -2.99 -9.71 -5.48
CA LEU A 43 -3.87 -9.78 -4.30
C LEU A 43 -3.14 -10.42 -3.12
N ALA A 44 -2.40 -11.50 -3.31
CA ALA A 44 -1.60 -12.13 -2.27
C ALA A 44 -0.51 -11.18 -1.71
N LYS A 45 0.15 -10.40 -2.58
CA LYS A 45 1.12 -9.38 -2.14
C LYS A 45 0.48 -8.21 -1.39
N LEU A 46 -0.70 -7.78 -1.81
CA LEU A 46 -1.50 -6.75 -1.13
C LEU A 46 -1.99 -7.24 0.24
N GLU A 47 -2.44 -8.49 0.35
CA GLU A 47 -2.84 -9.11 1.61
C GLU A 47 -1.65 -9.30 2.57
N GLU A 48 -0.49 -9.71 2.06
CA GLU A 48 0.75 -9.83 2.83
C GLU A 48 1.23 -8.47 3.37
N GLN A 49 1.20 -7.41 2.54
CA GLN A 49 1.48 -6.05 2.98
C GLN A 49 0.45 -5.54 4.00
N ASN A 50 -0.83 -5.83 3.80
CA ASN A 50 -1.88 -5.48 4.75
C ASN A 50 -1.69 -6.19 6.10
N ARG A 51 -1.25 -7.45 6.10
CA ARG A 51 -0.93 -8.21 7.33
C ARG A 51 0.23 -7.59 8.11
N LEU A 52 1.26 -7.12 7.41
CA LEU A 52 2.40 -6.42 8.02
C LEU A 52 1.97 -5.07 8.64
N LEU A 53 1.10 -4.32 7.96
CA LEU A 53 0.54 -3.07 8.47
C LEU A 53 -0.44 -3.28 9.64
N GLU A 54 -1.19 -4.39 9.65
CA GLU A 54 -2.10 -4.75 10.75
C GLU A 54 -1.34 -5.22 12.01
N ALA A 55 -0.23 -5.93 11.85
CA ALA A 55 0.65 -6.32 12.96
C ALA A 55 1.23 -5.08 13.68
N ASP A 56 1.56 -4.04 12.92
CA ASP A 56 2.05 -2.76 13.44
C ASP A 56 0.97 -2.00 14.24
N SER A 57 -0.29 -2.07 13.78
CA SER A 57 -1.44 -1.43 14.46
C SER A 57 -1.87 -2.11 15.77
N LYS A 58 -1.62 -3.42 15.92
CA LYS A 58 -1.98 -4.19 17.13
C LYS A 58 -0.96 -4.02 18.26
N SER A 59 0.29 -3.68 17.94
CA SER A 59 1.34 -3.38 18.93
C SER A 59 1.05 -2.10 19.73
N MET A 60 0.34 -1.13 19.14
CA MET A 60 -0.10 0.10 19.83
C MET A 60 -1.30 -0.08 20.79
N ARG A 61 -1.92 -1.27 20.86
CA ARG A 61 -3.16 -1.47 21.63
C ARG A 61 -2.96 -2.04 23.05
N SER A 62 -1.73 -2.31 23.47
CA SER A 62 -1.46 -2.84 24.81
C SER A 62 -0.35 -2.05 25.50
N MET A 63 -0.73 -0.96 26.17
CA MET A 63 -0.17 -0.43 27.43
C MET A 63 -0.46 1.07 27.58
N ASN A 64 -1.71 1.45 27.88
CA ASN A 64 -1.99 2.74 28.52
C ASN A 64 -2.87 2.50 29.76
N GLY A 65 -2.23 2.08 30.85
CA GLY A 65 -2.82 1.91 32.16
C GLY A 65 -2.29 2.93 33.15
N SER A 66 -3.16 3.89 33.50
CA SER A 66 -3.27 4.62 34.77
C SER A 66 -2.02 5.29 35.38
N ARG A 67 -2.06 6.62 35.52
CA ARG A 67 -1.57 7.31 36.73
C ARG A 67 -2.27 8.66 36.95
N ARG A 68 -3.05 8.72 38.03
CA ARG A 68 -3.55 9.93 38.69
C ARG A 68 -2.48 10.42 39.67
N ASN A 69 -2.24 11.73 39.76
CA ASN A 69 -2.24 12.45 41.04
C ASN A 69 -2.29 13.99 40.87
N SER A 70 -2.88 14.62 41.88
CA SER A 70 -3.29 16.02 42.05
C SER A 70 -2.16 16.99 42.47
N GLY A 71 -2.42 18.30 42.39
CA GLY A 71 -1.76 19.29 43.25
C GLY A 71 -1.71 20.74 42.74
N SER A 72 -2.64 21.56 43.22
CA SER A 72 -2.79 23.03 43.14
C SER A 72 -1.51 23.91 43.15
N SER A 73 -1.53 25.01 42.38
CA SER A 73 -1.36 26.36 42.95
C SER A 73 -1.90 27.46 42.02
N LEU A 74 -2.71 28.36 42.58
CA LEU A 74 -3.25 29.56 41.95
C LEU A 74 -2.23 30.69 42.08
N VAL A 75 -1.83 31.29 40.97
CA VAL A 75 -1.15 32.59 40.94
C VAL A 75 -1.66 33.43 39.75
N SER A 76 -1.89 34.70 40.05
CA SER A 76 -2.64 35.73 39.35
C SER A 76 -2.30 35.94 37.85
N SER A 77 -3.32 36.02 37.00
CA SER A 77 -3.21 36.14 35.53
C SER A 77 -3.90 37.38 34.93
N SER A 78 -3.97 38.50 35.65
CA SER A 78 -4.67 39.71 35.17
C SER A 78 -3.81 40.71 34.37
N SER A 79 -2.50 40.46 34.20
CA SER A 79 -1.59 41.35 33.44
C SER A 79 -1.06 40.74 32.13
N ALA A 80 -1.22 39.43 31.93
CA ALA A 80 -0.80 38.73 30.71
C ALA A 80 -1.91 38.72 29.64
N SER A 81 -3.17 38.83 30.06
CA SER A 81 -4.35 38.80 29.20
C SER A 81 -4.45 40.02 28.28
N SER A 82 -4.03 41.21 28.73
CA SER A 82 -4.08 42.44 27.92
C SER A 82 -3.00 42.52 26.83
N ASN A 83 -1.82 41.96 27.07
CA ASN A 83 -0.75 41.90 26.06
C ASN A 83 -0.97 40.77 25.05
N LEU A 84 -1.52 39.64 25.50
CA LEU A 84 -1.90 38.53 24.61
C LEU A 84 -3.07 38.92 23.72
N SER A 85 -4.10 39.59 24.25
CA SER A 85 -5.23 40.05 23.45
C SER A 85 -4.82 41.04 22.37
N HIS A 86 -3.90 41.98 22.66
CA HIS A 86 -3.43 42.94 21.65
C HIS A 86 -2.60 42.27 20.54
N LEU A 87 -1.74 41.29 20.88
CA LEU A 87 -0.98 40.50 19.88
C LEU A 87 -1.88 39.58 19.04
N GLU A 88 -2.90 38.99 19.66
CA GLU A 88 -3.90 38.16 18.97
C GLU A 88 -4.82 38.99 18.08
N GLU A 89 -5.21 40.19 18.52
CA GLU A 89 -6.01 41.14 17.76
C GLU A 89 -5.23 41.68 16.55
N ASP A 90 -3.94 42.00 16.71
CA ASP A 90 -3.04 42.36 15.61
C ASP A 90 -2.85 41.20 14.60
N THR A 91 -2.73 39.96 15.10
CA THR A 91 -2.60 38.76 14.26
C THR A 91 -3.92 38.44 13.53
N TRP A 92 -5.04 38.57 14.21
CA TRP A 92 -6.37 38.35 13.65
C TRP A 92 -6.69 39.37 12.55
N ILE A 93 -6.45 40.66 12.80
CA ILE A 93 -6.64 41.73 11.82
C ILE A 93 -5.75 41.49 10.59
N LEU A 94 -4.49 41.08 10.80
CA LEU A 94 -3.57 40.77 9.72
C LEU A 94 -4.07 39.62 8.84
N TRP A 95 -4.44 38.48 9.44
CA TRP A 95 -4.93 37.32 8.67
C TRP A 95 -6.30 37.57 8.04
N GLY A 96 -7.17 38.36 8.69
CA GLY A 96 -8.41 38.84 8.09
C GLY A 96 -8.16 39.68 6.84
N ARG A 97 -7.17 40.58 6.89
CA ARG A 97 -6.75 41.35 5.71
C ARG A 97 -6.17 40.45 4.63
N ILE A 98 -5.32 39.49 4.99
CA ILE A 98 -4.72 38.54 4.03
C ILE A 98 -5.82 37.74 3.31
N ALA A 99 -6.82 37.25 4.04
CA ALA A 99 -7.92 36.48 3.47
C ALA A 99 -8.79 37.33 2.52
N ASN A 100 -9.11 38.57 2.91
CA ASN A 100 -9.93 39.48 2.09
C ASN A 100 -9.19 40.01 0.86
N GLU A 101 -7.88 40.25 0.97
CA GLU A 101 -7.03 40.82 -0.09
C GLU A 101 -6.11 39.75 -0.72
N TRP A 102 -6.59 38.50 -0.80
CA TRP A 102 -5.76 37.34 -1.15
C TRP A 102 -4.93 37.51 -2.44
N GLU A 103 -5.57 37.96 -3.51
CA GLU A 103 -4.92 38.13 -4.81
C GLU A 103 -3.79 39.17 -4.78
N GLU A 104 -3.96 40.23 -3.98
CA GLU A 104 -2.91 41.24 -3.79
C GLU A 104 -1.75 40.67 -2.97
N TRP A 105 -2.04 39.99 -1.87
CA TRP A 105 -1.01 39.38 -1.04
C TRP A 105 -0.21 38.33 -1.79
N ARG A 106 -0.88 37.48 -2.56
CA ARG A 106 -0.24 36.45 -3.39
C ARG A 106 0.66 37.04 -4.47
N ARG A 107 0.27 38.15 -5.11
CA ARG A 107 1.07 38.78 -6.18
C ARG A 107 2.17 39.71 -5.68
N ARG A 108 1.89 40.53 -4.67
CA ARG A 108 2.77 41.65 -4.26
C ARG A 108 3.53 41.38 -2.95
N LYS A 109 3.00 40.51 -2.08
CA LYS A 109 3.54 40.26 -0.74
C LYS A 109 3.88 38.78 -0.52
N GLU A 110 4.18 38.04 -1.59
CA GLU A 110 4.43 36.60 -1.56
C GLU A 110 5.47 36.18 -0.51
N LYS A 111 6.60 36.90 -0.44
CA LYS A 111 7.67 36.60 0.54
C LYS A 111 7.20 36.73 1.98
N LEU A 112 6.43 37.78 2.28
CA LEU A 112 5.89 38.01 3.61
C LEU A 112 4.81 36.98 3.95
N LEU A 113 3.93 36.67 3.00
CA LEU A 113 2.92 35.61 3.15
C LEU A 113 3.57 34.27 3.49
N LYS A 114 4.63 33.91 2.75
CA LYS A 114 5.42 32.71 3.00
C LYS A 114 5.99 32.67 4.43
N GLU A 115 6.57 33.78 4.90
CA GLU A 115 7.09 33.87 6.27
C GLU A 115 5.99 33.74 7.33
N LEU A 116 4.81 34.31 7.09
CA LEU A 116 3.66 34.20 8.00
C LEU A 116 3.13 32.77 8.08
N ILE A 117 2.99 32.08 6.94
CA ILE A 117 2.58 30.66 6.91
C ILE A 117 3.58 29.80 7.69
N ARG A 118 4.89 30.04 7.52
CA ARG A 118 5.95 29.36 8.27
C ARG A 118 5.89 29.62 9.77
N LYS A 119 5.40 30.79 10.21
CA LYS A 119 5.14 31.10 11.64
C LYS A 119 3.85 30.49 12.18
N GLY A 120 2.90 30.14 11.30
CA GLY A 120 1.66 29.49 11.67
C GLY A 120 0.42 30.22 11.19
N ILE A 121 -0.50 29.44 10.62
CA ILE A 121 -1.84 29.93 10.29
C ILE A 121 -2.68 29.76 11.57
N PRO A 122 -3.31 30.83 12.09
CA PRO A 122 -4.20 30.72 13.23
C PRO A 122 -5.37 29.79 12.91
N HIS A 123 -5.79 29.00 13.90
CA HIS A 123 -6.80 27.95 13.73
C HIS A 123 -8.06 28.43 12.98
N HIS A 124 -8.63 29.55 13.40
CA HIS A 124 -9.84 30.14 12.81
C HIS A 124 -9.72 30.52 11.32
N PHE A 125 -8.48 30.74 10.83
CA PHE A 125 -8.24 31.10 9.44
C PHE A 125 -7.86 29.92 8.55
N ARG A 126 -7.54 28.74 9.10
CA ARG A 126 -7.09 27.58 8.30
C ARG A 126 -8.12 27.17 7.26
N ALA A 127 -9.39 27.11 7.63
CA ALA A 127 -10.48 26.76 6.73
C ALA A 127 -10.45 27.59 5.43
N ILE A 128 -10.25 28.90 5.57
CA ILE A 128 -10.26 29.87 4.48
C ILE A 128 -8.91 29.85 3.75
N VAL A 129 -7.82 29.98 4.49
CA VAL A 129 -6.46 30.11 3.94
C VAL A 129 -6.05 28.85 3.18
N TRP A 130 -6.37 27.65 3.67
CA TRP A 130 -6.05 26.42 2.96
C TRP A 130 -6.80 26.32 1.62
N GLN A 131 -8.08 26.69 1.57
CA GLN A 131 -8.83 26.77 0.32
C GLN A 131 -8.22 27.80 -0.65
N LEU A 132 -7.82 28.97 -0.15
CA LEU A 132 -7.18 30.01 -0.97
C LEU A 132 -5.81 29.57 -1.52
N LEU A 133 -5.01 28.87 -0.71
CA LEU A 133 -3.69 28.35 -1.07
C LEU A 133 -3.76 27.36 -2.24
N CYS A 134 -4.70 26.41 -2.20
CA CYS A 134 -4.88 25.43 -3.26
C CYS A 134 -5.91 25.85 -4.33
N SER A 135 -6.47 27.06 -4.20
CA SER A 135 -7.50 27.62 -5.09
C SER A 135 -8.75 26.72 -5.19
N ALA A 136 -9.22 26.18 -4.07
CA ALA A 136 -10.34 25.25 -3.97
C ALA A 136 -11.72 25.89 -3.70
N THR A 137 -11.82 27.22 -3.64
CA THR A 137 -13.07 27.91 -3.25
C THR A 137 -14.24 27.64 -4.21
N ASP A 138 -13.98 27.65 -5.52
CA ASP A 138 -15.02 27.55 -6.56
C ASP A 138 -14.69 26.42 -7.56
N MET A 139 -14.78 25.18 -7.08
CA MET A 139 -14.51 24.01 -7.92
C MET A 139 -15.77 23.44 -8.57
N PRO A 140 -15.77 23.15 -9.89
CA PRO A 140 -16.90 22.50 -10.55
C PRO A 140 -17.29 21.14 -9.93
N VAL A 141 -16.31 20.42 -9.38
CA VAL A 141 -16.53 19.13 -8.71
C VAL A 141 -17.38 19.26 -7.44
N LYS A 142 -17.42 20.44 -6.81
CA LYS A 142 -18.27 20.72 -5.64
C LYS A 142 -19.74 20.45 -5.97
N ASN A 143 -20.19 20.92 -7.13
CA ASN A 143 -21.57 20.74 -7.60
C ASN A 143 -21.91 19.27 -7.92
N GLN A 144 -20.91 18.41 -8.08
CA GLN A 144 -21.09 16.98 -8.34
C GLN A 144 -21.09 16.15 -7.05
N TYR A 145 -20.70 16.73 -5.92
CA TYR A 145 -20.51 16.00 -4.66
C TYR A 145 -21.78 15.24 -4.23
N SER A 146 -22.93 15.90 -4.25
CA SER A 146 -24.22 15.31 -3.89
C SER A 146 -24.62 14.14 -4.80
N GLU A 147 -24.27 14.17 -6.08
CA GLU A 147 -24.50 13.06 -7.01
C GLU A 147 -23.52 11.91 -6.78
N LEU A 148 -22.24 12.21 -6.50
CA LEU A 148 -21.23 11.20 -6.17
C LEU A 148 -21.61 10.40 -4.92
N LEU A 149 -22.22 11.03 -3.91
CA LEU A 149 -22.66 10.32 -2.70
C LEU A 149 -23.77 9.29 -2.95
N LYS A 150 -24.61 9.50 -3.98
CA LYS A 150 -25.68 8.57 -4.37
C LYS A 150 -25.15 7.34 -5.11
N MET A 151 -23.96 7.41 -5.69
CA MET A 151 -23.33 6.31 -6.42
C MET A 151 -22.72 5.30 -5.45
N SER A 152 -22.50 4.06 -5.90
CA SER A 152 -21.77 3.04 -5.12
C SER A 152 -20.29 3.04 -5.50
N SER A 153 -19.41 2.92 -4.50
CA SER A 153 -17.96 2.78 -4.71
C SER A 153 -17.46 1.35 -4.41
N PRO A 154 -16.60 0.76 -5.24
CA PRO A 154 -15.92 -0.50 -4.92
C PRO A 154 -15.06 -0.43 -3.66
N CYS A 155 -14.64 0.77 -3.26
CA CYS A 155 -13.73 0.99 -2.14
C CYS A 155 -14.43 1.09 -0.78
N GLU A 156 -15.78 1.06 -0.71
CA GLU A 156 -16.51 1.34 0.53
C GLU A 156 -16.10 0.45 1.71
N LYS A 157 -15.83 -0.84 1.48
CA LYS A 157 -15.38 -1.77 2.52
C LYS A 157 -14.00 -1.38 3.08
N LEU A 158 -13.07 -1.02 2.21
CA LEU A 158 -11.73 -0.58 2.60
C LEU A 158 -11.78 0.75 3.35
N ILE A 159 -12.59 1.69 2.87
CA ILE A 159 -12.80 3.00 3.50
C ILE A 159 -13.34 2.81 4.92
N ARG A 160 -14.39 2.01 5.12
CA ARG A 160 -14.98 1.78 6.47
C ARG A 160 -13.98 1.20 7.47
N ARG A 161 -13.12 0.27 7.03
CA ARG A 161 -12.07 -0.32 7.88
C ARG A 161 -11.09 0.74 8.38
N ASP A 162 -10.71 1.68 7.52
CA ASP A 162 -9.72 2.70 7.87
C ASP A 162 -10.30 3.85 8.69
N ILE A 163 -11.57 4.18 8.51
CA ILE A 163 -12.25 5.22 9.29
C ILE A 163 -12.25 4.89 10.78
N ALA A 164 -12.51 3.63 11.14
CA ALA A 164 -12.52 3.17 12.53
C ALA A 164 -11.17 3.35 13.26
N ARG A 165 -10.07 3.52 12.51
CA ARG A 165 -8.72 3.74 13.04
C ARG A 165 -8.17 5.14 12.75
N THR A 166 -8.95 6.03 12.15
CA THR A 166 -8.54 7.40 11.81
C THR A 166 -8.96 8.36 12.93
N TYR A 167 -8.00 8.87 13.69
CA TYR A 167 -8.20 9.72 14.88
C TYR A 167 -9.23 9.17 15.90
N PRO A 168 -9.13 7.89 16.34
CA PRO A 168 -10.17 7.24 17.14
C PRO A 168 -10.44 7.91 18.50
N GLU A 169 -9.44 8.58 19.06
CA GLU A 169 -9.53 9.28 20.34
C GLU A 169 -10.00 10.74 20.21
N HIS A 170 -10.12 11.27 18.99
CA HIS A 170 -10.53 12.66 18.78
C HIS A 170 -12.06 12.77 18.89
N GLU A 171 -12.55 13.71 19.71
CA GLU A 171 -13.97 13.86 20.06
C GLU A 171 -14.91 13.91 18.83
N PHE A 172 -14.47 14.53 17.73
CA PHE A 172 -15.27 14.59 16.49
C PHE A 172 -15.46 13.22 15.79
N PHE A 173 -14.49 12.30 15.92
CA PHE A 173 -14.49 10.99 15.25
C PHE A 173 -14.79 9.84 16.20
N LYS A 174 -14.68 10.06 17.50
CA LYS A 174 -14.90 9.07 18.54
C LYS A 174 -16.36 8.61 18.60
N GLY A 175 -16.55 7.32 18.86
CA GLY A 175 -17.86 6.67 18.86
C GLY A 175 -18.18 6.03 17.51
N GLN A 176 -18.83 4.87 17.56
CA GLN A 176 -19.25 4.17 16.34
C GLN A 176 -20.32 5.00 15.63
N ASP A 177 -20.19 5.14 14.30
CA ASP A 177 -21.11 5.89 13.46
C ASP A 177 -21.26 7.37 13.90
N SER A 178 -20.18 7.96 14.43
CA SER A 178 -20.13 9.39 14.75
C SER A 178 -20.24 10.25 13.48
N LEU A 179 -20.70 11.50 13.65
CA LEU A 179 -20.79 12.45 12.54
C LEU A 179 -19.45 12.57 11.80
N GLY A 180 -18.33 12.67 12.52
CA GLY A 180 -17.01 12.75 11.91
C GLY A 180 -16.65 11.52 11.06
N GLN A 181 -17.03 10.31 11.50
CA GLN A 181 -16.82 9.10 10.70
C GLN A 181 -17.70 9.07 9.45
N GLU A 182 -18.95 9.53 9.55
CA GLU A 182 -19.88 9.61 8.43
C GLU A 182 -19.37 10.59 7.36
N VAL A 183 -19.01 11.83 7.74
CA VAL A 183 -18.53 12.82 6.77
C VAL A 183 -17.17 12.43 6.19
N LEU A 184 -16.31 11.75 6.97
CA LEU A 184 -15.06 11.18 6.45
C LEU A 184 -15.32 10.08 5.43
N PHE A 185 -16.31 9.20 5.68
CA PHE A 185 -16.73 8.19 4.72
C PHE A 185 -17.21 8.81 3.42
N ASN A 186 -18.06 9.83 3.51
CA ASN A 186 -18.63 10.51 2.35
C ASN A 186 -17.54 11.12 1.47
N VAL A 187 -16.59 11.86 2.05
CA VAL A 187 -15.51 12.50 1.28
C VAL A 187 -14.60 11.45 0.63
N MET A 188 -14.19 10.41 1.38
CA MET A 188 -13.34 9.35 0.84
C MET A 188 -14.05 8.56 -0.26
N LYS A 189 -15.34 8.27 -0.09
CA LYS A 189 -16.18 7.60 -1.08
C LYS A 189 -16.30 8.44 -2.35
N ALA A 190 -16.68 9.71 -2.22
CA ALA A 190 -16.80 10.61 -3.35
C ALA A 190 -15.49 10.74 -4.12
N TYR A 191 -14.36 10.90 -3.42
CA TYR A 191 -13.05 10.97 -4.06
C TYR A 191 -12.69 9.70 -4.83
N SER A 192 -12.96 8.52 -4.27
CA SER A 192 -12.69 7.24 -4.94
C SER A 192 -13.45 7.06 -6.27
N LEU A 193 -14.56 7.80 -6.45
CA LEU A 193 -15.34 7.82 -7.68
C LEU A 193 -14.84 8.87 -8.68
N VAL A 194 -14.27 9.98 -8.20
CA VAL A 194 -13.64 11.03 -9.02
C VAL A 194 -12.38 10.49 -9.69
N ASP A 195 -11.53 9.79 -8.94
CA ASP A 195 -10.29 9.22 -9.45
C ASP A 195 -10.27 7.71 -9.25
N ARG A 196 -10.79 6.97 -10.24
CA ARG A 196 -10.88 5.50 -10.17
C ARG A 196 -9.52 4.80 -10.31
N GLU A 197 -8.50 5.46 -10.86
CA GLU A 197 -7.15 4.89 -10.97
C GLU A 197 -6.52 4.77 -9.58
N VAL A 198 -6.65 5.83 -8.77
CA VAL A 198 -6.21 5.81 -7.36
C VAL A 198 -7.23 5.10 -6.48
N GLY A 199 -8.52 5.40 -6.65
CA GLY A 199 -9.59 4.93 -5.80
C GLY A 199 -9.40 5.39 -4.35
N TYR A 200 -9.10 4.43 -3.48
CA TYR A 200 -8.79 4.67 -2.08
C TYR A 200 -7.39 4.14 -1.76
N CYS A 201 -6.51 5.02 -1.29
CA CYS A 201 -5.22 4.62 -0.75
C CYS A 201 -5.19 4.75 0.77
N GLN A 202 -4.71 3.72 1.45
CA GLN A 202 -4.50 3.72 2.90
C GLN A 202 -3.64 4.92 3.33
N GLY A 203 -4.05 5.57 4.42
CA GLY A 203 -3.37 6.75 4.96
C GLY A 203 -3.98 8.08 4.49
N SER A 204 -4.63 8.12 3.32
CA SER A 204 -5.27 9.34 2.80
C SER A 204 -6.43 9.84 3.68
N ALA A 205 -7.12 8.94 4.38
CA ALA A 205 -8.18 9.27 5.33
C ALA A 205 -7.68 10.19 6.47
N PHE A 206 -6.41 10.13 6.88
CA PHE A 206 -5.86 11.03 7.89
C PHE A 206 -5.76 12.47 7.40
N ILE A 207 -5.46 12.67 6.11
CA ILE A 207 -5.45 13.99 5.47
C ILE A 207 -6.86 14.57 5.44
N VAL A 208 -7.84 13.78 4.98
CA VAL A 208 -9.24 14.20 4.95
C VAL A 208 -9.80 14.44 6.35
N GLY A 209 -9.44 13.60 7.33
CA GLY A 209 -9.82 13.79 8.72
C GLY A 209 -9.31 15.12 9.27
N LEU A 210 -8.06 15.52 8.98
CA LEU A 210 -7.55 16.84 9.36
C LEU A 210 -8.35 17.97 8.69
N LEU A 211 -8.67 17.85 7.39
CA LEU A 211 -9.45 18.86 6.68
C LEU A 211 -10.84 19.03 7.31
N LEU A 212 -11.53 17.93 7.62
CA LEU A 212 -12.85 17.94 8.24
C LEU A 212 -12.86 18.50 9.67
N MET A 213 -11.73 18.47 10.39
CA MET A 213 -11.59 19.18 11.67
C MET A 213 -11.51 20.71 11.51
N GLN A 214 -11.23 21.21 10.30
CA GLN A 214 -11.04 22.64 10.04
C GLN A 214 -12.15 23.27 9.19
N MET A 215 -12.78 22.52 8.28
CA MET A 215 -13.76 23.04 7.32
C MET A 215 -14.92 22.07 7.08
N PRO A 216 -16.05 22.54 6.54
CA PRO A 216 -17.18 21.67 6.24
C PRO A 216 -16.87 20.65 5.14
N GLU A 217 -17.75 19.66 5.03
CA GLU A 217 -17.55 18.44 4.24
C GLU A 217 -17.26 18.70 2.76
N GLU A 218 -18.04 19.58 2.11
CA GLU A 218 -17.88 19.87 0.68
C GLU A 218 -16.57 20.62 0.39
N GLU A 219 -16.18 21.57 1.27
CA GLU A 219 -14.91 22.28 1.18
C GLU A 219 -13.74 21.32 1.38
N ALA A 220 -13.82 20.41 2.36
CA ALA A 220 -12.80 19.40 2.61
C ALA A 220 -12.60 18.49 1.39
N PHE A 221 -13.70 18.08 0.74
CA PHE A 221 -13.66 17.35 -0.52
C PHE A 221 -12.95 18.14 -1.62
N CYS A 222 -13.29 19.43 -1.82
CA CYS A 222 -12.66 20.27 -2.83
C CYS A 222 -11.16 20.46 -2.59
N VAL A 223 -10.77 20.75 -1.34
CA VAL A 223 -9.36 20.88 -0.96
C VAL A 223 -8.63 19.57 -1.20
N PHE A 224 -9.21 18.43 -0.81
CA PHE A 224 -8.59 17.13 -1.03
C PHE A 224 -8.40 16.82 -2.53
N VAL A 225 -9.40 17.10 -3.37
CA VAL A 225 -9.26 16.97 -4.83
C VAL A 225 -8.11 17.83 -5.36
N ARG A 226 -7.95 19.08 -4.90
CA ARG A 226 -6.80 19.93 -5.28
C ARG A 226 -5.47 19.37 -4.82
N LEU A 227 -5.39 18.84 -3.60
CA LEU A 227 -4.17 18.22 -3.10
C LEU A 227 -3.75 17.04 -3.99
N MET A 228 -4.72 16.25 -4.41
CA MET A 228 -4.46 15.13 -5.32
C MET A 228 -3.99 15.62 -6.69
N GLN A 229 -4.60 16.66 -7.26
CA GLN A 229 -4.27 17.18 -8.59
C GLN A 229 -2.94 17.95 -8.64
N GLU A 230 -2.69 18.85 -7.68
CA GLU A 230 -1.64 19.88 -7.80
C GLU A 230 -0.46 19.68 -6.84
N TYR A 231 -0.60 18.83 -5.81
CA TYR A 231 0.41 18.67 -4.75
C TYR A 231 1.17 17.33 -4.85
N ARG A 232 1.11 16.66 -6.01
CA ARG A 232 1.71 15.34 -6.27
C ARG A 232 1.19 14.20 -5.39
N LEU A 233 0.16 14.42 -4.56
CA LEU A 233 -0.37 13.37 -3.70
C LEU A 233 -1.01 12.24 -4.50
N ARG A 234 -1.69 12.54 -5.61
CA ARG A 234 -2.22 11.50 -6.51
C ARG A 234 -1.16 10.51 -6.95
N GLU A 235 -0.01 11.01 -7.37
CA GLU A 235 1.09 10.16 -7.86
C GLU A 235 1.69 9.32 -6.73
N LEU A 236 1.76 9.84 -5.50
CA LEU A 236 2.15 9.08 -4.31
C LEU A 236 1.18 7.94 -3.99
N PHE A 237 -0.11 8.12 -4.26
CA PHE A 237 -1.17 7.17 -3.93
C PHE A 237 -1.56 6.23 -5.06
N LYS A 238 -0.95 6.35 -6.25
CA LYS A 238 -1.17 5.38 -7.33
C LYS A 238 -0.78 3.96 -6.89
N PRO A 239 -1.48 2.92 -7.36
CA PRO A 239 -1.21 1.53 -6.95
C PRO A 239 0.23 1.06 -7.18
N SER A 240 0.93 1.62 -8.17
CA SER A 240 2.33 1.27 -8.45
C SER A 240 3.32 1.75 -7.39
N MET A 241 2.94 2.71 -6.54
CA MET A 241 3.80 3.36 -5.54
C MET A 241 5.10 3.93 -6.13
N ALA A 242 5.12 4.21 -7.44
CA ALA A 242 6.33 4.64 -8.15
C ALA A 242 6.88 5.97 -7.61
N GLU A 243 5.98 6.93 -7.36
CA GLU A 243 6.32 8.24 -6.82
C GLU A 243 6.79 8.16 -5.36
N LEU A 244 6.19 7.28 -4.56
CA LEU A 244 6.66 7.02 -3.20
C LEU A 244 8.08 6.44 -3.25
N GLY A 245 8.34 5.46 -4.12
CA GLY A 245 9.67 4.90 -4.33
C GLY A 245 10.70 5.97 -4.73
N LEU A 246 10.32 6.91 -5.60
CA LEU A 246 11.14 8.06 -5.94
C LEU A 246 11.44 8.94 -4.72
N CYS A 247 10.43 9.25 -3.91
CA CYS A 247 10.61 10.05 -2.70
C CYS A 247 11.54 9.37 -1.70
N ILE A 248 11.40 8.06 -1.51
CA ILE A 248 12.30 7.26 -0.65
C ILE A 248 13.74 7.29 -1.19
N TYR A 249 13.94 7.12 -2.50
CA TYR A 249 15.26 7.21 -3.12
C TYR A 249 15.91 8.59 -2.92
N GLN A 250 15.15 9.66 -3.14
CA GLN A 250 15.61 11.03 -2.92
C GLN A 250 15.97 11.29 -1.44
N PHE A 251 15.14 10.77 -0.52
CA PHE A 251 15.36 10.94 0.90
C PHE A 251 16.58 10.15 1.40
N GLU A 252 16.75 8.91 0.93
CA GLU A 252 17.94 8.11 1.23
C GLU A 252 19.22 8.80 0.74
N TYR A 253 19.16 9.40 -0.44
CA TYR A 253 20.28 10.18 -0.95
C TYR A 253 20.61 11.39 -0.05
N MET A 254 19.60 12.11 0.46
CA MET A 254 19.81 13.20 1.44
C MET A 254 20.45 12.69 2.73
N LEU A 255 19.97 11.55 3.24
CA LEU A 255 20.51 10.88 4.43
C LEU A 255 21.99 10.51 4.20
N GLN A 256 22.34 9.92 3.06
CA GLN A 256 23.71 9.58 2.71
C GLN A 256 24.62 10.82 2.63
N GLU A 257 24.14 11.94 2.07
CA GLU A 257 24.95 13.15 1.91
C GLU A 257 25.12 13.93 3.21
N GLN A 258 24.08 14.03 4.03
CA GLN A 258 24.06 14.93 5.20
C GLN A 258 24.31 14.21 6.53
N LEU A 259 24.06 12.90 6.60
CA LEU A 259 24.22 12.07 7.79
C LEU A 259 24.85 10.70 7.42
N PRO A 260 26.07 10.70 6.85
CA PRO A 260 26.69 9.48 6.31
C PRO A 260 26.92 8.38 7.36
N ASP A 261 27.29 8.76 8.59
CA ASP A 261 27.51 7.80 9.68
C ASP A 261 26.20 7.11 10.07
N LEU A 262 25.09 7.87 10.13
CA LEU A 262 23.77 7.34 10.41
C LEU A 262 23.28 6.44 9.27
N ASN A 263 23.53 6.83 8.01
CA ASN A 263 23.21 6.00 6.85
C ASN A 263 23.95 4.65 6.91
N THR A 264 25.23 4.66 7.29
CA THR A 264 26.05 3.46 7.42
C THR A 264 25.54 2.58 8.56
N HIS A 265 25.20 3.18 9.70
CA HIS A 265 24.58 2.48 10.83
C HIS A 265 23.26 1.81 10.41
N PHE A 266 22.34 2.55 9.80
CA PHE A 266 21.07 2.01 9.31
C PHE A 266 21.27 0.83 8.36
N ARG A 267 22.21 0.94 7.42
CA ARG A 267 22.56 -0.16 6.51
C ARG A 267 23.12 -1.38 7.24
N SER A 268 23.98 -1.17 8.24
CA SER A 268 24.53 -2.26 9.06
C SER A 268 23.45 -3.00 9.86
N GLN A 269 22.39 -2.29 10.25
CA GLN A 269 21.25 -2.83 10.99
C GLN A 269 20.12 -3.33 10.08
N SER A 270 20.30 -3.32 8.75
CA SER A 270 19.23 -3.62 7.77
C SER A 270 17.97 -2.76 7.97
N PHE A 271 18.12 -1.54 8.48
CA PHE A 271 17.02 -0.61 8.73
C PHE A 271 16.81 0.28 7.52
N HIS A 272 15.90 -0.12 6.63
CA HIS A 272 15.68 0.55 5.36
C HIS A 272 14.84 1.83 5.51
N THR A 273 15.16 2.85 4.71
CA THR A 273 14.44 4.14 4.68
C THR A 273 12.93 3.99 4.54
N SER A 274 12.47 3.02 3.73
CA SER A 274 11.05 2.74 3.52
C SER A 274 10.31 2.28 4.79
N MET A 275 11.00 1.70 5.77
CA MET A 275 10.39 1.19 7.00
C MET A 275 9.82 2.30 7.88
N TYR A 276 10.47 3.46 7.93
CA TYR A 276 10.06 4.58 8.78
C TYR A 276 9.55 5.79 8.00
N ALA A 277 10.02 6.02 6.78
CA ALA A 277 9.70 7.24 6.03
C ALA A 277 8.44 7.13 5.15
N SER A 278 7.97 5.92 4.83
CA SER A 278 6.81 5.77 3.92
C SER A 278 5.57 6.48 4.45
N SER A 279 5.29 6.33 5.75
CA SER A 279 4.15 7.00 6.40
C SER A 279 4.30 8.52 6.42
N TRP A 280 5.53 9.05 6.50
CA TRP A 280 5.80 10.49 6.49
C TRP A 280 5.34 11.14 5.18
N PHE A 281 5.63 10.49 4.05
CA PHE A 281 5.21 10.96 2.72
C PHE A 281 3.73 10.73 2.47
N LEU A 282 3.22 9.54 2.78
CA LEU A 282 1.82 9.18 2.51
C LEU A 282 0.82 9.93 3.39
N THR A 283 1.20 10.29 4.61
CA THR A 283 0.28 10.92 5.58
C THR A 283 0.70 12.33 5.96
N LEU A 284 1.77 12.86 5.38
CA LEU A 284 2.31 14.19 5.71
C LEU A 284 2.56 14.35 7.21
N PHE A 285 3.08 13.27 7.83
CA PHE A 285 3.30 13.11 9.27
C PHE A 285 2.04 13.09 10.17
N LEU A 286 0.84 13.03 9.62
CA LEU A 286 -0.41 13.03 10.41
C LEU A 286 -0.59 11.78 11.27
N THR A 287 0.05 10.67 10.91
CA THR A 287 0.10 9.46 11.74
C THR A 287 1.32 9.40 12.65
N THR A 288 2.27 10.33 12.49
CA THR A 288 3.52 10.36 13.25
C THR A 288 3.45 11.35 14.41
N PHE A 289 2.91 12.55 14.18
CA PHE A 289 2.88 13.60 15.20
C PHE A 289 1.48 13.81 15.79
N PRO A 290 1.40 14.28 17.05
CA PRO A 290 0.18 14.89 17.57
C PRO A 290 -0.30 16.05 16.69
N LEU A 291 -1.63 16.24 16.63
CA LEU A 291 -2.28 17.22 15.75
C LEU A 291 -1.64 18.62 15.78
N PRO A 292 -1.31 19.24 16.93
CA PRO A 292 -0.71 20.57 16.95
C PRO A 292 0.61 20.67 16.15
N VAL A 293 1.44 19.64 16.18
CA VAL A 293 2.70 19.59 15.43
C VAL A 293 2.42 19.24 13.97
N ALA A 294 1.59 18.22 13.72
CA ALA A 294 1.26 17.78 12.37
C ALA A 294 0.59 18.90 11.54
N THR A 295 -0.33 19.66 12.13
CA THR A 295 -0.98 20.80 11.46
C THR A 295 0.01 21.90 11.08
N ARG A 296 1.09 22.10 11.86
CA ARG A 296 2.13 23.09 11.50
C ARG A 296 2.94 22.65 10.28
N VAL A 297 3.22 21.35 10.15
CA VAL A 297 3.83 20.79 8.94
C VAL A 297 2.85 20.91 7.77
N PHE A 298 1.56 20.63 7.99
CA PHE A 298 0.52 20.73 6.98
C PHE A 298 0.32 22.16 6.46
N ASP A 299 0.32 23.18 7.33
CA ASP A 299 0.25 24.60 6.94
C ASP A 299 1.34 24.95 5.91
N ILE A 300 2.57 24.48 6.14
CA ILE A 300 3.71 24.73 5.25
C ILE A 300 3.60 23.89 3.99
N PHE A 301 3.15 22.65 4.08
CA PHE A 301 2.92 21.78 2.93
C PHE A 301 1.90 22.39 1.96
N MET A 302 0.83 23.02 2.48
CA MET A 302 -0.17 23.74 1.67
C MET A 302 0.42 24.89 0.84
N TYR A 303 1.64 25.37 1.16
CA TYR A 303 2.30 26.44 0.40
C TYR A 303 3.56 25.97 -0.35
N GLU A 304 4.37 25.08 0.24
CA GLU A 304 5.67 24.65 -0.29
C GLU A 304 5.66 23.23 -0.90
N GLY A 305 4.54 22.50 -0.77
CA GLY A 305 4.41 21.13 -1.26
C GLY A 305 5.35 20.16 -0.54
N LEU A 306 5.75 19.08 -1.24
CA LEU A 306 6.53 17.98 -0.63
C LEU A 306 7.93 18.37 -0.12
N GLU A 307 8.48 19.53 -0.50
CA GLU A 307 9.80 19.97 0.00
C GLU A 307 9.86 19.96 1.53
N ILE A 308 8.81 20.41 2.21
CA ILE A 308 8.78 20.43 3.67
C ILE A 308 8.85 19.02 4.26
N VAL A 309 8.31 18.01 3.57
CA VAL A 309 8.30 16.63 4.06
C VAL A 309 9.73 16.08 4.13
N PHE A 310 10.52 16.32 3.09
CA PHE A 310 11.96 15.98 3.09
C PHE A 310 12.73 16.70 4.19
N ARG A 311 12.47 18.01 4.35
CA ARG A 311 13.14 18.84 5.36
C ARG A 311 12.83 18.39 6.78
N VAL A 312 11.56 18.16 7.09
CA VAL A 312 11.12 17.68 8.40
C VAL A 312 11.70 16.29 8.66
N GLY A 313 11.56 15.36 7.70
CA GLY A 313 12.10 14.00 7.85
C GLY A 313 13.59 13.99 8.18
N LEU A 314 14.40 14.77 7.47
CA LEU A 314 15.85 14.83 7.73
C LEU A 314 16.17 15.57 9.02
N ALA A 315 15.41 16.60 9.39
CA ALA A 315 15.57 17.29 10.66
C ALA A 315 15.31 16.36 11.85
N LEU A 316 14.35 15.44 11.75
CA LEU A 316 14.11 14.43 12.78
C LEU A 316 15.32 13.52 12.95
N LEU A 317 15.94 13.09 11.84
CA LEU A 317 17.17 12.28 11.88
C LEU A 317 18.34 13.07 12.47
N GLN A 318 18.49 14.36 12.13
CA GLN A 318 19.56 15.21 12.67
C GLN A 318 19.42 15.43 14.18
N VAL A 319 18.20 15.69 14.66
CA VAL A 319 17.93 15.90 16.10
C VAL A 319 18.18 14.61 16.90
N ASN A 320 17.90 13.46 16.30
CA ASN A 320 17.94 12.16 16.97
C ASN A 320 19.17 11.32 16.65
N GLN A 321 20.15 11.87 15.91
CA GLN A 321 21.29 11.11 15.41
C GLN A 321 22.05 10.39 16.55
N ALA A 322 22.32 11.10 17.65
CA ALA A 322 23.08 10.54 18.77
C ALA A 322 22.41 9.31 19.41
N GLU A 323 21.09 9.35 19.57
CA GLU A 323 20.31 8.24 20.12
C GLU A 323 20.18 7.09 19.11
N LEU A 324 19.85 7.41 17.86
CA LEU A 324 19.66 6.41 16.80
C LEU A 324 20.93 5.60 16.52
N MET A 325 22.12 6.21 16.65
CA MET A 325 23.41 5.53 16.47
C MET A 325 23.69 4.45 17.53
N GLN A 326 22.96 4.45 18.65
CA GLN A 326 23.14 3.50 19.74
C GLN A 326 22.14 2.34 19.70
N LEU A 327 21.16 2.40 18.79
CA LEU A 327 20.04 1.46 18.73
C LEU A 327 20.22 0.44 17.60
N ASP A 328 19.73 -0.77 17.79
CA ASP A 328 19.56 -1.76 16.74
C ASP A 328 18.26 -1.52 15.95
N MET A 329 17.94 -2.41 15.00
CA MET A 329 16.75 -2.30 14.15
C MET A 329 15.45 -2.16 14.96
N GLU A 330 15.26 -2.99 15.99
CA GLU A 330 14.06 -2.97 16.81
C GLU A 330 14.01 -1.71 17.69
N GLY A 331 15.12 -1.36 18.33
CA GLY A 331 15.24 -0.15 19.15
C GLY A 331 14.95 1.11 18.35
N MET A 332 15.47 1.22 17.12
CA MET A 332 15.17 2.33 16.22
C MET A 332 13.67 2.39 15.90
N SER A 333 13.05 1.26 15.54
CA SER A 333 11.62 1.19 15.24
C SER A 333 10.77 1.70 16.43
N GLN A 334 11.04 1.20 17.64
CA GLN A 334 10.35 1.66 18.85
C GLN A 334 10.58 3.15 19.12
N TYR A 335 11.79 3.65 18.88
CA TYR A 335 12.14 5.05 19.08
C TYR A 335 11.39 5.98 18.11
N PHE A 336 11.28 5.61 16.83
CA PHE A 336 10.46 6.31 15.85
C PHE A 336 8.97 6.32 16.21
N GLN A 337 8.46 5.24 16.79
CA GLN A 337 7.04 5.11 17.13
C GLN A 337 6.66 5.77 18.46
N ARG A 338 7.55 5.81 19.45
CA ARG A 338 7.21 6.20 20.83
C ARG A 338 7.85 7.48 21.32
N VAL A 339 9.06 7.80 20.84
CA VAL A 339 9.82 8.94 21.36
C VAL A 339 9.69 10.15 20.44
N ILE A 340 10.05 9.97 19.17
CA ILE A 340 10.06 11.05 18.17
C ILE A 340 8.73 11.83 18.07
N PRO A 341 7.54 11.18 18.12
CA PRO A 341 6.25 11.87 18.04
C PRO A 341 6.07 13.00 19.06
N HIS A 342 6.60 12.82 20.27
CA HIS A 342 6.31 13.70 21.42
C HIS A 342 7.41 14.74 21.71
N GLN A 343 8.52 14.72 20.96
CA GLN A 343 9.66 15.61 21.20
C GLN A 343 9.35 17.10 21.01
N PHE A 344 8.31 17.40 20.23
CA PHE A 344 7.97 18.77 19.83
C PHE A 344 6.63 19.25 20.38
N ASP A 345 5.98 18.48 21.26
CA ASP A 345 4.64 18.79 21.80
C ASP A 345 4.58 20.16 22.48
N SER A 346 5.62 20.53 23.23
CA SER A 346 5.67 21.82 23.92
C SER A 346 5.97 23.00 23.00
N CYS A 347 6.54 22.78 21.81
CA CYS A 347 6.91 23.87 20.91
C CYS A 347 7.09 23.36 19.46
N PRO A 348 6.00 23.27 18.68
CA PRO A 348 6.03 22.85 17.28
C PRO A 348 6.98 23.68 16.41
N ASP A 349 7.14 24.97 16.70
CA ASP A 349 7.99 25.87 15.91
C ASP A 349 9.47 25.48 15.96
N LYS A 350 9.92 24.78 17.02
CA LYS A 350 11.30 24.23 17.06
C LYS A 350 11.54 23.24 15.92
N LEU A 351 10.56 22.40 15.60
CA LEU A 351 10.66 21.46 14.48
C LEU A 351 10.79 22.21 13.16
N VAL A 352 9.95 23.22 12.94
CA VAL A 352 9.97 24.05 11.72
C VAL A 352 11.31 24.76 11.56
N LEU A 353 11.85 25.33 12.64
CA LEU A 353 13.17 25.97 12.63
C LEU A 353 14.28 24.97 12.27
N LYS A 354 14.25 23.76 12.82
CA LYS A 354 15.19 22.68 12.49
C LYS A 354 15.04 22.22 11.03
N ALA A 355 13.82 22.09 10.53
CA ALA A 355 13.55 21.74 9.13
C ALA A 355 14.15 22.75 8.14
N TYR A 356 14.15 24.05 8.47
CA TYR A 356 14.79 25.07 7.62
C TYR A 356 16.31 25.17 7.76
N GLN A 357 16.92 24.51 8.75
CA GLN A 357 18.38 24.34 8.83
C GLN A 357 18.88 23.21 7.90
N VAL A 358 17.99 22.28 7.50
CA VAL A 358 18.30 21.24 6.53
C VAL A 358 18.60 21.84 5.16
N LYS A 359 19.66 21.35 4.50
CA LYS A 359 19.97 21.75 3.14
C LYS A 359 19.09 20.94 2.18
N TYR A 360 18.25 21.63 1.40
CA TYR A 360 17.48 21.02 0.31
C TYR A 360 17.86 21.69 -1.01
N ASN A 361 18.19 20.88 -2.02
CA ASN A 361 18.62 21.36 -3.33
C ASN A 361 17.62 20.90 -4.42
N PRO A 362 16.72 21.79 -4.88
CA PRO A 362 15.70 21.42 -5.88
C PRO A 362 16.29 20.93 -7.21
N LYS A 363 17.43 21.49 -7.65
CA LYS A 363 18.09 21.04 -8.88
C LYS A 363 18.61 19.61 -8.75
N LYS A 364 19.13 19.26 -7.56
CA LYS A 364 19.61 17.91 -7.26
C LYS A 364 18.45 16.91 -7.20
N MET A 365 17.32 17.27 -6.59
CA MET A 365 16.12 16.41 -6.57
C MET A 365 15.61 16.09 -7.98
N LYS A 366 15.53 17.09 -8.86
CA LYS A 366 15.17 16.87 -10.27
C LYS A 366 16.18 16.00 -11.02
N ARG A 367 17.46 16.03 -10.65
CA ARG A 367 18.47 15.14 -11.23
C ARG A 367 18.26 13.70 -10.75
N LEU A 368 18.07 13.51 -9.45
CA LEU A 368 17.79 12.20 -8.84
C LEU A 368 16.52 11.58 -9.41
N GLU A 369 15.50 12.38 -9.71
CA GLU A 369 14.28 11.93 -10.39
C GLU A 369 14.57 11.32 -11.76
N LYS A 370 15.38 11.99 -12.58
CA LYS A 370 15.79 11.46 -13.89
C LYS A 370 16.64 10.20 -13.76
N GLU A 371 17.57 10.19 -12.80
CA GLU A 371 18.43 9.02 -12.52
C GLU A 371 17.58 7.81 -12.09
N TYR A 372 16.61 8.02 -11.19
CA TYR A 372 15.70 6.98 -10.71
C TYR A 372 14.78 6.48 -11.82
N ALA A 373 14.23 7.37 -12.65
CA ALA A 373 13.40 6.97 -13.79
C ALA A 373 14.19 6.11 -14.80
N ALA A 374 15.43 6.49 -15.11
CA ALA A 374 16.30 5.71 -15.98
C ALA A 374 16.63 4.34 -15.38
N MET A 375 16.93 4.30 -14.07
CA MET A 375 17.17 3.06 -13.34
C MET A 375 15.96 2.12 -13.39
N LYS A 376 14.75 2.64 -13.18
CA LYS A 376 13.52 1.86 -13.21
C LYS A 376 13.12 1.41 -14.62
N SER A 377 13.37 2.21 -15.65
CA SER A 377 13.18 1.79 -17.04
C SER A 377 14.08 0.61 -17.38
N LYS A 378 15.36 0.69 -17.02
CA LYS A 378 16.32 -0.39 -17.25
C LYS A 378 15.94 -1.67 -16.49
N GLU A 379 15.55 -1.54 -15.22
CA GLU A 379 15.09 -2.68 -14.42
C GLU A 379 13.85 -3.35 -15.04
N MET A 380 12.91 -2.57 -15.58
CA MET A 380 11.74 -3.10 -16.28
C MET A 380 12.13 -3.86 -17.56
N GLU A 381 13.03 -3.30 -18.38
CA GLU A 381 13.56 -3.96 -19.58
C GLU A 381 14.26 -5.29 -19.26
N GLU A 382 15.10 -5.29 -18.21
CA GLU A 382 15.76 -6.50 -17.71
C GLU A 382 14.74 -7.55 -17.22
N GLN A 383 13.66 -7.13 -16.53
CA GLN A 383 12.60 -8.05 -16.11
C GLN A 383 11.83 -8.65 -17.30
N ILE A 384 11.55 -7.85 -18.33
CA ILE A 384 10.90 -8.33 -19.56
C ILE A 384 11.78 -9.38 -20.25
N GLU A 385 13.08 -9.10 -20.39
CA GLU A 385 14.01 -10.04 -21.00
C GLU A 385 14.17 -11.32 -20.17
N ILE A 386 14.23 -11.22 -18.83
CA ILE A 386 14.25 -12.40 -17.96
C ILE A 386 12.98 -13.25 -18.14
N LYS A 387 11.79 -12.63 -18.24
CA LYS A 387 10.53 -13.36 -18.48
C LYS A 387 10.54 -14.07 -19.84
N ARG A 388 11.06 -13.41 -20.88
CA ARG A 388 11.23 -13.99 -22.21
C ARG A 388 12.17 -15.20 -22.18
N LEU A 389 13.37 -15.03 -21.62
CA LEU A 389 14.37 -16.10 -21.50
C LEU A 389 13.86 -17.28 -20.65
N ARG A 390 13.07 -17.02 -19.61
CA ARG A 390 12.42 -18.09 -18.82
C ARG A 390 11.43 -18.89 -19.65
N THR A 391 10.66 -18.22 -20.50
CA THR A 391 9.67 -18.86 -21.39
C THR A 391 10.37 -19.71 -22.45
N GLU A 392 11.41 -19.16 -23.09
CA GLU A 392 12.21 -19.87 -24.09
C GLU A 392 12.93 -21.09 -23.48
N ASN A 393 13.56 -20.94 -22.30
CA ASN A 393 14.17 -22.06 -21.58
C ASN A 393 13.16 -23.15 -21.24
N ARG A 394 11.91 -22.80 -20.87
CA ARG A 394 10.85 -23.78 -20.62
C ARG A 394 10.51 -24.56 -21.88
N LEU A 395 10.38 -23.89 -23.03
CA LEU A 395 10.08 -24.54 -24.32
C LEU A 395 11.23 -25.44 -24.79
N LEU A 396 12.48 -24.98 -24.64
CA LEU A 396 13.66 -25.76 -24.98
C LEU A 396 13.76 -27.03 -24.13
N LYS A 397 13.49 -26.94 -22.82
CA LYS A 397 13.45 -28.12 -21.94
C LYS A 397 12.40 -29.14 -22.38
N GLN A 398 11.19 -28.69 -22.75
CA GLN A 398 10.15 -29.59 -23.28
C GLN A 398 10.58 -30.26 -24.60
N ARG A 399 11.29 -29.52 -25.46
CA ARG A 399 11.79 -30.07 -26.72
C ARG A 399 12.88 -31.11 -26.50
N ILE A 400 13.80 -30.87 -25.57
CA ILE A 400 14.82 -31.85 -25.16
C ILE A 400 14.15 -33.11 -24.64
N GLU A 401 13.20 -33.00 -23.72
CA GLU A 401 12.48 -34.16 -23.17
C GLU A 401 11.76 -34.97 -24.27
N THR A 402 11.16 -34.29 -25.25
CA THR A 402 10.51 -34.95 -26.39
C THR A 402 11.53 -35.68 -27.27
N LEU A 403 12.68 -35.06 -27.53
CA LEU A 403 13.75 -35.68 -28.31
C LEU A 403 14.38 -36.86 -27.58
N GLU A 404 14.57 -36.77 -26.27
CA GLU A 404 15.07 -37.85 -25.43
C GLU A 404 14.11 -39.05 -25.44
N LYS A 405 12.81 -38.82 -25.27
CA LYS A 405 11.79 -39.88 -25.41
C LYS A 405 11.87 -40.52 -26.80
N GLY A 406 11.96 -39.72 -27.84
CA GLY A 406 12.10 -40.23 -29.22
C GLY A 406 13.38 -41.02 -29.45
N GLN A 407 14.50 -40.65 -28.82
CA GLN A 407 15.75 -41.43 -28.88
C GLN A 407 15.62 -42.77 -28.17
N VAL A 408 14.99 -42.81 -26.99
CA VAL A 408 14.73 -44.06 -26.27
C VAL A 408 13.85 -44.98 -27.11
N THR A 409 12.78 -44.47 -27.73
CA THR A 409 11.91 -45.26 -28.62
C THR A 409 12.69 -45.84 -29.80
N ARG A 410 13.51 -45.05 -30.49
CA ARG A 410 14.33 -45.56 -31.60
C ARG A 410 15.34 -46.62 -31.17
N ALA A 411 15.91 -46.48 -29.97
CA ALA A 411 16.84 -47.47 -29.43
C ALA A 411 16.13 -48.80 -29.17
N GLN A 412 14.93 -48.77 -28.58
CA GLN A 412 14.09 -49.95 -28.37
C GLN A 412 13.72 -50.63 -29.71
N GLU A 413 13.26 -49.86 -30.69
CA GLU A 413 12.95 -50.37 -32.03
C GLU A 413 14.16 -51.03 -32.71
N ALA A 414 15.36 -50.47 -32.53
CA ALA A 414 16.59 -51.04 -33.09
C ALA A 414 16.96 -52.38 -32.44
N GLU A 415 16.77 -52.50 -31.12
CA GLU A 415 17.01 -53.74 -30.37
C GLU A 415 16.02 -54.84 -30.78
N GLU A 416 14.73 -54.52 -30.87
CA GLU A 416 13.71 -55.45 -31.38
C GLU A 416 14.00 -55.91 -32.81
N ASN A 417 14.35 -54.97 -33.70
CA ASN A 417 14.75 -55.29 -35.07
C ASN A 417 15.98 -56.21 -35.12
N TYR A 418 16.94 -56.03 -34.21
CA TYR A 418 18.11 -56.90 -34.13
C TYR A 418 17.73 -58.32 -33.69
N VAL A 419 16.85 -58.46 -32.69
CA VAL A 419 16.31 -59.75 -32.25
C VAL A 419 15.58 -60.46 -33.38
N ILE A 420 14.66 -59.77 -34.06
CA ILE A 420 13.92 -60.33 -35.21
C ILE A 420 14.88 -60.79 -36.31
N LYS A 421 15.90 -59.99 -36.65
CA LYS A 421 16.91 -60.39 -37.65
C LYS A 421 17.66 -61.65 -37.24
N ARG A 422 18.00 -61.78 -35.96
CA ARG A 422 18.70 -62.96 -35.43
C ARG A 422 17.82 -64.20 -35.51
N GLU A 423 16.56 -64.11 -35.08
CA GLU A 423 15.60 -65.21 -35.18
C GLU A 423 15.36 -65.63 -36.63
N LEU A 424 15.19 -64.65 -37.53
CA LEU A 424 15.02 -64.88 -38.96
C LEU A 424 16.23 -65.60 -39.58
N ALA A 425 17.45 -65.28 -39.12
CA ALA A 425 18.66 -65.98 -39.56
C ALA A 425 18.68 -67.45 -39.09
N VAL A 426 18.30 -67.71 -37.85
CA VAL A 426 18.18 -69.08 -37.30
C VAL A 426 17.15 -69.89 -38.09
N VAL A 427 15.97 -69.32 -38.33
CA VAL A 427 14.91 -69.98 -39.10
C VAL A 427 15.37 -70.26 -40.54
N ARG A 428 16.04 -69.31 -41.20
CA ARG A 428 16.62 -69.52 -42.53
C ARG A 428 17.62 -70.67 -42.56
N GLN A 429 18.47 -70.78 -41.55
CA GLN A 429 19.45 -71.87 -41.47
C GLN A 429 18.78 -73.23 -41.24
N GLN A 430 17.76 -73.28 -40.39
CA GLN A 430 16.93 -74.48 -40.20
C GLN A 430 16.22 -74.89 -41.49
N CYS A 431 15.62 -73.93 -42.23
CA CYS A 431 15.02 -74.21 -43.54
C CYS A 431 16.05 -74.72 -44.55
N SER A 432 17.27 -74.17 -44.56
CA SER A 432 18.35 -74.65 -45.43
C SER A 432 18.75 -76.08 -45.10
N SER A 433 18.96 -76.40 -43.82
CA SER A 433 19.28 -77.75 -43.37
C SER A 433 18.16 -78.73 -43.71
N ALA A 434 16.90 -78.36 -43.45
CA ALA A 434 15.75 -79.19 -43.79
C ALA A 434 15.62 -79.40 -45.31
N ALA A 435 15.95 -78.41 -46.13
CA ALA A 435 15.98 -78.54 -47.58
C ALA A 435 17.10 -79.49 -48.05
N GLU A 436 18.30 -79.41 -47.46
CA GLU A 436 19.39 -80.35 -47.74
C GLU A 436 19.04 -81.79 -47.33
N ASP A 437 18.45 -81.96 -46.15
CA ASP A 437 18.00 -83.27 -45.65
C ASP A 437 16.89 -83.85 -46.54
N LEU A 438 15.95 -83.00 -46.99
CA LEU A 438 14.92 -83.40 -47.95
C LEU A 438 15.55 -83.82 -49.28
N GLN A 439 16.54 -83.09 -49.79
CA GLN A 439 17.24 -83.42 -51.03
C GLN A 439 18.01 -84.74 -50.91
N LYS A 440 18.69 -84.97 -49.76
CA LYS A 440 19.32 -86.26 -49.45
C LYS A 440 18.29 -87.38 -49.42
N ALA A 441 17.20 -87.22 -48.68
CA ALA A 441 16.13 -88.21 -48.62
C ALA A 441 15.55 -88.53 -50.01
N GLN A 442 15.31 -87.51 -50.85
CA GLN A 442 14.89 -87.69 -52.24
C GLN A 442 15.93 -88.46 -53.07
N SER A 443 17.23 -88.18 -52.90
CA SER A 443 18.29 -88.91 -53.60
C SER A 443 18.39 -90.38 -53.17
N THR A 444 18.23 -90.66 -51.87
CA THR A 444 18.19 -92.01 -51.32
C THR A 444 16.96 -92.78 -51.81
N ILE A 445 15.79 -92.13 -51.83
CA ILE A 445 14.58 -92.72 -52.42
C ILE A 445 14.82 -93.07 -53.90
N ARG A 446 15.48 -92.19 -54.66
CA ARG A 446 15.86 -92.45 -56.06
C ARG A 446 16.78 -93.67 -56.19
N GLN A 447 17.83 -93.76 -55.37
CA GLN A 447 18.75 -94.91 -55.36
C GLN A 447 18.06 -96.21 -54.97
N LEU A 448 17.18 -96.19 -53.98
CA LEU A 448 16.41 -97.37 -53.57
C LEU A 448 15.44 -97.80 -54.68
N GLN A 449 14.80 -96.85 -55.37
CA GLN A 449 13.98 -97.13 -56.55
C GLN A 449 14.81 -97.75 -57.70
N GLU A 450 16.04 -97.28 -57.92
CA GLU A 450 16.96 -97.86 -58.91
C GLU A 450 17.45 -99.27 -58.52
N GLN A 451 17.74 -99.52 -57.23
CA GLN A 451 18.11 -100.85 -56.74
C GLN A 451 16.94 -101.85 -56.77
N GLN A 452 15.72 -101.39 -56.57
CA GLN A 452 14.52 -102.23 -56.65
C GLN A 452 14.22 -102.66 -58.10
N VAL A 453 14.65 -101.88 -59.09
CA VAL A 453 14.63 -102.27 -60.52
C VAL A 453 15.76 -103.27 -60.85
N GLY A 454 16.90 -103.20 -60.15
CA GLY A 454 18.03 -104.12 -60.33
C GLY A 454 17.88 -105.51 -59.68
N HIS A 455 16.92 -105.71 -58.78
CA HIS A 455 16.67 -107.00 -58.10
C HIS A 455 15.52 -107.82 -58.71
N LEU A 456 14.97 -107.38 -59.85
CA LEU A 456 13.96 -108.09 -60.65
C LEU A 456 14.48 -108.50 -62.05
N GLY A 457 15.80 -108.47 -62.25
CA GLY A 457 16.48 -108.90 -63.48
C GLY A 457 16.94 -110.34 -63.45
#